data_AF-A0A9N9Z4W2-F1
#
_entry.id   AF-A0A9N9Z4W2-F1
#
_cell.length_a   1.000
_cell.length_b   1.000
_cell.length_c   1.000
_cell.angle_alpha   90.00
_cell.angle_beta   90.00
_cell.angle_gamma   90.00
#
_symmetry.space_group_name_H-M   'P 1'
#
loop_
_entity.id
_entity.type
_entity.pdbx_description
1 polymer ?
#
loop_
_entity_poly.entity_id
_entity_poly.type
_entity_poly.pdbx_seq_one_letter_code
_entity_poly.pdbx_strand_id
1 'polypeptide(L)'
;MAPLAEVDHDNIERKLKDVVQELYQIMVQVSTYDAMGRSSKEVLSSEIKNLSQALQALHTAASPPNQLPSVPPELLDYVENGRNPDIYTREFVEAVRRGNQLLKGKLHAFGSFRDVLAAEMAAAMPELRQDVDRVCEATGGKPPVTGGEGAAEAGASGVAPPRAQDAAAATGPGPSAPTPTPTPAPSSGA
;
A
#
# COMPACT_ATOMS: atom_id res chain seq x y z
N MET A 1 -15.82 3.00 -11.90
CA MET A 1 -15.60 2.09 -10.75
C MET A 1 -16.86 1.26 -10.60
N ALA A 2 -16.81 -0.03 -10.92
CA ALA A 2 -17.95 -0.91 -10.72
C ALA A 2 -18.18 -1.10 -9.20
N PRO A 3 -19.43 -1.10 -8.73
CA PRO A 3 -19.72 -1.38 -7.33
C PRO A 3 -19.30 -2.82 -7.03
N LEU A 4 -18.31 -3.00 -6.16
CA LEU A 4 -17.98 -4.30 -5.60
C LEU A 4 -19.19 -4.73 -4.78
N ALA A 5 -19.76 -5.90 -5.09
CA ALA A 5 -20.78 -6.50 -4.26
C ALA A 5 -20.24 -6.53 -2.82
N GLU A 6 -20.98 -5.92 -1.89
CA GLU A 6 -20.58 -5.93 -0.48
C GLU A 6 -20.68 -7.37 0.01
N VAL A 7 -19.58 -8.11 -0.10
CA VAL A 7 -19.40 -9.37 0.59
C VAL A 7 -19.50 -9.06 2.08
N ASP A 8 -20.31 -9.84 2.80
CA ASP A 8 -20.47 -9.73 4.25
C ASP A 8 -19.21 -10.28 4.95
N HIS A 9 -18.14 -9.48 4.93
CA HIS A 9 -16.84 -9.82 5.51
C HIS A 9 -16.96 -10.03 7.03
N ASP A 10 -17.81 -9.26 7.69
CA ASP A 10 -18.04 -9.33 9.14
C ASP A 10 -18.59 -10.71 9.56
N ASN A 11 -19.49 -11.28 8.77
CA ASN A 11 -20.05 -12.60 9.01
C ASN A 11 -19.02 -13.72 8.85
N ILE A 12 -18.19 -13.62 7.81
CA ILE A 12 -17.09 -14.58 7.59
C ILE A 12 -16.06 -14.47 8.72
N GLU A 13 -15.71 -13.25 9.14
CA GLU A 13 -14.79 -13.02 10.26
C GLU A 13 -15.33 -13.59 11.58
N ARG A 14 -16.63 -13.38 11.87
CA ARG A 14 -17.27 -13.97 13.06
C ARG A 14 -17.20 -15.50 13.03
N LYS A 15 -17.58 -16.13 11.92
CA LYS A 15 -17.50 -17.60 11.76
C LYS A 15 -16.08 -18.12 11.92
N LEU A 16 -15.08 -17.38 11.42
CA LEU A 16 -13.68 -17.75 11.60
C LEU A 16 -13.26 -17.67 13.07
N LYS A 17 -13.67 -16.63 13.80
CA LYS A 17 -13.43 -16.52 15.25
C LYS A 17 -14.11 -17.63 16.03
N ASP A 18 -15.33 -18.00 15.67
CA ASP A 18 -16.07 -19.10 16.30
C ASP A 18 -15.32 -20.43 16.14
N VAL A 19 -14.79 -20.74 14.95
CA VAL A 19 -13.96 -21.93 14.71
C VAL A 19 -12.68 -21.93 15.56
N VAL A 20 -11.99 -20.79 15.65
CA VAL A 20 -10.78 -20.67 16.50
C VAL A 20 -11.13 -20.88 17.98
N GLN A 21 -12.25 -20.34 18.42
CA GLN A 21 -12.74 -20.52 19.79
C GLN A 21 -13.10 -21.99 20.09
N GLU A 22 -13.76 -22.69 19.16
CA GLU A 22 -14.07 -24.11 19.30
C GLU A 22 -12.80 -24.98 19.35
N LEU A 23 -11.79 -24.68 18.52
CA LEU A 23 -10.49 -25.37 18.58
C LEU A 23 -9.80 -25.17 19.94
N TYR A 24 -9.85 -23.95 20.47
CA TYR A 24 -9.29 -23.66 21.80
C TYR A 24 -10.05 -24.41 22.91
N GLN A 25 -11.38 -24.41 22.85
CA GLN A 25 -12.24 -25.11 23.81
C GLN A 25 -11.94 -26.62 23.83
N ILE A 26 -11.81 -27.24 22.65
CA ILE A 26 -11.43 -28.66 22.50
C ILE A 26 -10.05 -28.91 23.12
N MET A 27 -9.06 -28.07 22.84
CA MET A 27 -7.72 -28.20 23.42
C MET A 27 -7.75 -28.19 24.96
N VAL A 28 -8.52 -27.27 25.57
CA VAL A 28 -8.66 -27.19 27.02
C VAL A 28 -9.36 -28.43 27.59
N GLN A 29 -10.42 -28.92 26.94
CA GLN A 29 -11.15 -30.12 27.38
C GLN A 29 -10.30 -31.40 27.28
N VAL A 30 -9.44 -31.50 26.26
CA VAL A 30 -8.51 -32.61 26.09
C VAL A 30 -7.36 -32.51 27.11
N SER A 31 -6.83 -31.32 27.38
CA SER A 31 -5.78 -31.14 28.39
C SER A 31 -6.24 -31.41 29.81
N THR A 32 -7.55 -31.25 30.09
CA THR A 32 -8.16 -31.50 31.41
C THR A 32 -8.87 -32.85 31.48
N TYR A 33 -8.70 -33.68 30.45
CA TYR A 33 -9.34 -34.97 30.31
C TYR A 33 -9.02 -35.86 31.51
N ASP A 34 -10.07 -36.38 32.15
CA ASP A 34 -10.02 -37.30 33.29
C ASP A 34 -9.45 -36.72 34.61
N ALA A 35 -9.07 -35.44 34.67
CA ALA A 35 -8.54 -34.80 35.88
C ALA A 35 -9.55 -34.75 37.05
N MET A 36 -10.84 -34.97 36.79
CA MET A 36 -11.91 -34.91 37.79
C MET A 36 -12.84 -36.14 37.83
N GLY A 37 -12.47 -37.25 37.17
CA GLY A 37 -13.26 -38.50 37.17
C GLY A 37 -14.67 -38.39 36.55
N ARG A 38 -14.98 -37.29 35.86
CA ARG A 38 -16.21 -37.12 35.07
C ARG A 38 -15.90 -37.48 33.62
N SER A 39 -16.75 -38.36 33.04
CA SER A 39 -16.71 -38.73 31.63
C SER A 39 -16.90 -37.48 30.74
N SER A 40 -15.81 -36.90 30.24
CA SER A 40 -15.79 -35.80 29.27
C SER A 40 -16.03 -36.28 27.83
N LYS A 41 -16.20 -37.58 27.61
CA LYS A 41 -16.37 -38.20 26.29
C LYS A 41 -17.58 -37.65 25.51
N GLU A 42 -18.72 -37.48 26.18
CA GLU A 42 -19.94 -36.96 25.53
C GLU A 42 -19.78 -35.50 25.12
N VAL A 43 -19.16 -34.69 25.99
CA VAL A 43 -18.87 -33.27 25.73
C VAL A 43 -17.91 -33.13 24.56
N LEU A 44 -16.80 -33.87 24.57
CA LEU A 44 -15.85 -33.87 23.46
C LEU A 44 -16.50 -34.30 22.14
N SER A 45 -17.39 -35.29 22.18
CA SER A 45 -18.15 -35.70 21.00
C SER A 45 -19.11 -34.62 20.50
N SER A 46 -19.69 -33.78 21.37
CA SER A 46 -20.53 -32.67 20.91
C SER A 46 -19.68 -31.53 20.35
N GLU A 47 -18.56 -31.19 20.99
CA GLU A 47 -17.62 -30.16 20.49
C GLU A 47 -17.07 -30.50 19.11
N ILE A 48 -16.68 -31.75 18.85
CA ILE A 48 -16.21 -32.18 17.52
C ILE A 48 -17.33 -32.05 16.47
N LYS A 49 -18.58 -32.34 16.83
CA LYS A 49 -19.74 -32.15 15.93
C LYS A 49 -19.99 -30.66 15.67
N ASN A 50 -19.87 -29.82 16.68
CA ASN A 50 -19.99 -28.36 16.55
C ASN A 50 -18.89 -27.81 15.63
N LEU A 51 -17.63 -28.22 15.83
CA LEU A 51 -16.51 -27.88 14.94
C LEU A 51 -16.77 -28.28 13.50
N SER A 52 -17.28 -29.49 13.27
CA SER A 52 -17.64 -29.91 11.92
C SER A 52 -18.74 -29.04 11.29
N GLN A 53 -19.73 -28.61 12.07
CA GLN A 53 -20.80 -27.73 11.59
C GLN A 53 -20.29 -26.31 11.34
N ALA A 54 -19.43 -25.78 12.21
CA ALA A 54 -18.82 -24.46 12.07
C ALA A 54 -17.93 -24.38 10.81
N LEU A 55 -17.11 -25.40 10.55
CA LEU A 55 -16.31 -25.48 9.32
C LEU A 55 -17.17 -25.55 8.05
N GLN A 56 -18.29 -26.30 8.07
CA GLN A 56 -19.23 -26.33 6.95
C GLN A 56 -19.94 -24.98 6.75
N ALA A 57 -20.31 -24.31 7.84
CA ALA A 57 -20.93 -22.99 7.81
C ALA A 57 -19.97 -21.91 7.28
N LEU A 58 -18.69 -22.01 7.61
CA LEU A 58 -17.62 -21.16 7.07
C LEU A 58 -17.41 -21.40 5.58
N HIS A 59 -17.29 -22.67 5.16
CA HIS A 59 -17.13 -23.02 3.75
C HIS A 59 -18.31 -22.53 2.89
N THR A 60 -19.53 -22.69 3.38
CA THR A 60 -20.74 -22.22 2.68
C THR A 60 -20.79 -20.69 2.60
N ALA A 61 -20.32 -19.98 3.64
CA ALA A 61 -20.28 -18.52 3.65
C ALA A 61 -19.23 -17.92 2.71
N ALA A 62 -18.12 -18.63 2.50
CA ALA A 62 -17.03 -18.25 1.60
C ALA A 62 -17.22 -18.75 0.16
N SER A 63 -18.26 -19.57 -0.09
CA SER A 63 -18.58 -20.14 -1.40
C SER A 63 -19.58 -19.26 -2.18
N PRO A 64 -19.69 -19.43 -3.52
CA PRO A 64 -20.63 -18.68 -4.34
C PRO A 64 -22.06 -18.76 -3.77
N PRO A 65 -22.80 -17.64 -3.68
CA PRO A 65 -22.63 -16.38 -4.42
C PRO A 65 -21.68 -15.33 -3.79
N ASN A 66 -21.13 -15.56 -2.59
CA ASN A 66 -20.27 -14.61 -1.88
C ASN A 66 -18.81 -14.76 -2.32
N GLN A 67 -18.52 -14.43 -3.58
CA GLN A 67 -17.18 -14.59 -4.14
C GLN A 67 -16.20 -13.61 -3.47
N LEU A 68 -15.27 -14.18 -2.71
CA LEU A 68 -14.18 -13.42 -2.08
C LEU A 68 -13.32 -12.73 -3.15
N PRO A 69 -12.75 -11.55 -2.84
CA PRO A 69 -11.82 -10.89 -3.74
C PRO A 69 -10.61 -11.77 -4.01
N SER A 70 -10.10 -11.72 -5.24
CA SER A 70 -8.89 -12.44 -5.63
C SER A 70 -7.69 -11.89 -4.86
N VAL A 71 -7.04 -12.74 -4.07
CA VAL A 71 -5.83 -12.40 -3.33
C VAL A 71 -4.59 -12.80 -4.16
N PRO A 72 -3.63 -11.89 -4.40
CA PRO A 72 -2.34 -12.22 -5.00
C PRO A 72 -1.63 -13.36 -4.27
N PRO A 73 -1.00 -14.32 -4.98
CA PRO A 73 -0.32 -15.45 -4.34
C PRO A 73 0.87 -14.98 -3.48
N GLU A 74 1.53 -13.88 -3.85
CA GLU A 74 2.64 -13.34 -3.05
C GLU A 74 2.18 -12.86 -1.67
N LEU A 75 0.91 -12.43 -1.53
CA LEU A 75 0.36 -12.08 -0.22
C LEU A 75 0.13 -13.32 0.66
N LEU A 76 -0.14 -14.48 0.06
CA LEU A 76 -0.28 -15.74 0.79
C LEU A 76 1.05 -16.13 1.44
N ASP A 77 2.16 -16.01 0.70
CA ASP A 77 3.51 -16.29 1.22
C ASP A 77 3.85 -15.42 2.44
N TYR A 78 3.36 -14.17 2.49
CA TYR A 78 3.56 -13.30 3.66
C TYR A 78 2.85 -13.85 4.88
N VAL A 79 1.59 -14.28 4.72
CA VAL A 79 0.78 -14.84 5.82
C VAL A 79 1.35 -16.18 6.29
N GLU A 80 1.75 -17.06 5.37
CA GLU A 80 2.33 -18.37 5.70
C GLU A 80 3.63 -18.25 6.50
N ASN A 81 4.45 -17.23 6.20
CA ASN A 81 5.69 -16.95 6.93
C ASN A 81 5.47 -16.13 8.21
N GLY A 82 4.23 -15.80 8.57
CA GLY A 82 3.90 -14.97 9.74
C GLY A 82 4.31 -13.49 9.61
N ARG A 83 4.56 -13.00 8.39
CA ARG A 83 4.88 -11.60 8.11
C ARG A 83 3.59 -10.79 7.96
N ASN A 84 3.61 -9.54 8.42
CA ASN A 84 2.45 -8.66 8.26
C ASN A 84 2.13 -8.43 6.75
N PRO A 85 0.93 -8.78 6.25
CA PRO A 85 0.54 -8.57 4.86
C PRO A 85 0.51 -7.09 4.44
N ASP A 86 0.39 -6.14 5.37
CA ASP A 86 0.46 -4.70 5.08
C ASP A 86 1.82 -4.28 4.50
N ILE A 87 2.86 -5.06 4.74
CA ILE A 87 4.18 -4.78 4.20
C ILE A 87 4.20 -5.01 2.68
N TYR A 88 3.50 -6.02 2.18
CA TYR A 88 3.39 -6.24 0.73
C TYR A 88 2.70 -5.06 0.03
N THR A 89 1.59 -4.57 0.59
CA THR A 89 0.85 -3.45 -0.03
C THR A 89 1.68 -2.18 -0.01
N ARG A 90 2.44 -1.93 1.07
CA ARG A 90 3.43 -0.86 1.15
C ARG A 90 4.53 -1.01 0.10
N GLU A 91 5.18 -2.17 0.02
CA GLU A 91 6.25 -2.44 -0.94
C GLU A 91 5.75 -2.29 -2.38
N PHE A 92 4.52 -2.72 -2.66
CA PHE A 92 3.86 -2.56 -3.95
C PHE A 92 3.71 -1.08 -4.33
N VAL A 93 3.17 -0.26 -3.42
CA VAL A 93 3.02 1.19 -3.67
C VAL A 93 4.39 1.87 -3.85
N GLU A 94 5.38 1.49 -3.04
CA GLU A 94 6.75 2.00 -3.17
C GLU A 94 7.38 1.59 -4.51
N ALA A 95 7.18 0.36 -4.96
CA ALA A 95 7.64 -0.13 -6.26
C ALA A 95 6.97 0.60 -7.43
N VAL A 96 5.65 0.78 -7.38
CA VAL A 96 4.89 1.54 -8.38
C VAL A 96 5.37 3.00 -8.44
N ARG A 97 5.56 3.64 -7.29
CA ARG A 97 6.09 5.01 -7.22
C ARG A 97 7.48 5.10 -7.85
N ARG A 98 8.39 4.19 -7.48
CA ARG A 98 9.75 4.12 -8.03
C ARG A 98 9.73 3.88 -9.54
N GLY A 99 8.89 2.97 -10.00
CA GLY A 99 8.69 2.66 -11.42
C GLY A 99 8.19 3.87 -12.21
N ASN A 100 7.18 4.58 -11.69
CA ASN A 100 6.63 5.78 -12.34
C ASN A 100 7.65 6.92 -12.43
N GLN A 101 8.44 7.13 -11.37
CA GLN A 101 9.52 8.12 -11.39
C GLN A 101 10.61 7.76 -12.38
N LEU A 102 11.03 6.49 -12.41
CA LEU A 102 12.02 5.98 -13.33
C LEU A 102 11.55 6.12 -14.79
N LEU A 103 10.31 5.77 -15.09
CA LEU A 103 9.72 5.93 -16.42
C LEU A 103 9.66 7.40 -16.83
N LYS A 104 9.22 8.29 -15.94
CA LYS A 104 9.23 9.73 -16.20
C LYS A 104 10.63 10.27 -16.47
N GLY A 105 11.63 9.83 -15.71
CA GLY A 105 13.03 10.18 -15.93
C GLY A 105 13.57 9.68 -17.27
N LYS A 106 13.25 8.44 -17.65
CA LYS A 106 13.61 7.88 -18.97
C LYS A 106 12.97 8.67 -20.11
N LEU A 107 11.68 8.99 -20.00
CA LEU A 107 10.98 9.80 -21.01
C LEU A 107 11.64 11.18 -21.17
N HIS A 108 12.01 11.84 -20.07
CA HIS A 108 12.72 13.12 -20.12
C HIS A 108 14.10 12.97 -20.79
N ALA A 109 14.88 11.96 -20.41
CA ALA A 109 16.20 11.72 -20.97
C ALA A 109 16.15 11.42 -22.47
N PHE A 110 15.19 10.59 -22.92
CA PHE A 110 14.98 10.32 -24.34
C PHE A 110 14.49 11.56 -25.09
N GLY A 111 13.65 12.39 -24.47
CA GLY A 111 13.26 13.69 -25.02
C GLY A 111 14.46 14.61 -25.24
N SER A 112 15.32 14.78 -24.23
CA SER A 112 16.54 15.58 -24.35
C SER A 112 17.52 15.01 -25.38
N PHE A 113 17.68 13.69 -25.43
CA PHE A 113 18.53 13.02 -26.42
C PHE A 113 18.02 13.26 -27.85
N ARG A 114 16.70 13.14 -28.08
CA ARG A 114 16.08 13.48 -29.36
C ARG A 114 16.40 14.92 -29.76
N ASP A 115 16.20 15.88 -28.86
CA ASP A 115 16.36 17.30 -29.19
C ASP A 115 17.82 17.65 -29.55
N VAL A 116 18.80 17.09 -28.81
CA VAL A 116 20.23 17.26 -29.12
C VAL A 116 20.59 16.59 -30.45
N LEU A 117 20.14 15.36 -30.67
CA LEU A 117 20.41 14.63 -31.92
C LEU A 117 19.81 15.36 -33.13
N ALA A 118 18.60 15.89 -32.99
CA ALA A 118 17.94 16.67 -34.04
C ALA A 118 18.72 17.95 -34.38
N ALA A 119 19.23 18.66 -33.37
CA ALA A 119 20.05 19.85 -33.58
C ALA A 119 21.37 19.53 -34.31
N GLU A 120 22.08 18.48 -33.89
CA GLU A 120 23.32 18.04 -34.54
C GLU A 120 23.08 17.54 -35.97
N MET A 121 22.01 16.78 -36.21
CA MET A 121 21.64 16.35 -37.57
C MET A 121 21.28 17.53 -38.47
N ALA A 122 20.55 18.51 -37.95
CA ALA A 122 20.23 19.75 -38.68
C ALA A 122 21.48 20.59 -38.98
N ALA A 123 22.48 20.59 -38.10
CA ALA A 123 23.75 21.30 -38.32
C ALA A 123 24.64 20.58 -39.36
N ALA A 124 24.81 19.28 -39.22
CA ALA A 124 25.70 18.47 -40.06
C ALA A 124 25.11 18.18 -41.46
N MET A 125 23.78 18.07 -41.58
CA MET A 125 23.08 17.71 -42.82
C MET A 125 21.91 18.65 -43.11
N PRO A 126 22.16 19.82 -43.74
CA PRO A 126 21.13 20.82 -44.02
C PRO A 126 19.96 20.34 -44.87
N GLU A 127 20.20 19.37 -45.77
CA GLU A 127 19.18 18.84 -46.68
C GLU A 127 18.10 18.02 -45.97
N LEU A 128 18.41 17.46 -44.80
CA LEU A 128 17.50 16.61 -44.02
C LEU A 128 16.68 17.40 -42.98
N ARG A 129 16.84 18.72 -42.88
CA ARG A 129 16.19 19.53 -41.82
C ARG A 129 14.67 19.35 -41.76
N GLN A 130 14.01 19.42 -42.91
CA GLN A 130 12.54 19.24 -42.97
C GLN A 130 12.09 17.87 -42.47
N ASP A 131 12.86 16.82 -42.73
CA ASP A 131 12.53 15.47 -42.29
C ASP A 131 12.83 15.29 -40.80
N VAL A 132 13.92 15.89 -40.29
CA VAL A 132 14.24 15.92 -38.86
C VAL A 132 13.15 16.67 -38.07
N ASP A 133 12.66 17.80 -38.59
CA ASP A 133 11.57 18.57 -37.97
C ASP A 133 10.28 17.76 -37.89
N ARG A 134 9.89 17.08 -38.99
CA ARG A 134 8.72 16.18 -39.00
C ARG A 134 8.83 15.06 -37.98
N VAL A 135 10.02 14.46 -37.83
CA VAL A 135 10.24 13.38 -36.86
C VAL A 135 10.19 13.90 -35.43
N CYS A 136 10.71 15.10 -35.17
CA CYS A 136 10.62 15.74 -33.86
C CYS A 136 9.18 16.03 -33.48
N GLU A 137 8.39 16.61 -34.38
CA GLU A 137 6.97 16.87 -34.16
C GLU A 137 6.17 15.58 -33.94
N ALA A 138 6.41 14.54 -34.75
CA ALA A 138 5.74 13.24 -34.63
C ALA A 138 6.06 12.53 -33.31
N THR A 139 7.22 12.79 -32.71
CA THR A 139 7.65 12.22 -31.42
C THR A 139 7.36 13.15 -30.23
N GLY A 140 6.60 14.23 -30.44
CA GLY A 140 6.19 15.17 -29.38
C GLY A 140 7.27 16.16 -28.95
N GLY A 141 8.23 16.44 -29.82
CA GLY A 141 9.32 17.41 -29.63
C GLY A 141 9.08 18.72 -30.35
N LYS A 142 9.84 19.74 -29.96
CA LYS A 142 9.89 21.00 -30.72
C LYS A 142 10.97 20.89 -31.80
N PRO A 143 10.75 21.45 -32.99
CA PRO A 143 11.79 21.49 -34.02
C PRO A 143 12.99 22.30 -33.51
N PRO A 144 14.24 21.88 -33.82
CA PRO A 144 15.44 22.62 -33.46
C PRO A 144 15.39 24.02 -34.07
N VAL A 145 15.33 25.05 -33.21
CA VAL A 145 15.24 26.45 -33.62
C VAL A 145 16.43 26.80 -34.52
N THR A 146 16.14 27.20 -35.75
CA THR A 146 17.12 27.70 -36.72
C THR A 146 17.80 28.95 -36.18
N GLY A 147 19.13 28.93 -36.09
CA GLY A 147 19.94 30.09 -35.73
C GLY A 147 19.68 31.27 -36.65
N GLY A 148 19.21 32.37 -36.08
CA GLY A 148 19.36 33.72 -36.60
C GLY A 148 20.07 34.55 -35.54
N GLU A 149 21.26 35.05 -35.86
CA GLU A 149 22.01 35.96 -35.00
C GLU A 149 21.22 37.28 -34.78
N GLY A 150 21.02 37.64 -33.50
CA GLY A 150 20.92 39.01 -33.01
C GLY A 150 19.58 39.76 -33.08
N ALA A 151 18.87 39.87 -31.95
CA ALA A 151 18.29 41.13 -31.44
C ALA A 151 17.68 40.94 -30.04
N ALA A 152 17.86 41.96 -29.21
CA ALA A 152 17.63 41.98 -27.77
C ALA A 152 16.17 42.28 -27.34
N GLU A 153 15.91 41.96 -26.06
CA GLU A 153 14.91 42.49 -25.11
C GLU A 153 13.40 42.39 -25.40
N ALA A 154 12.68 41.64 -24.56
CA ALA A 154 11.81 42.19 -23.50
C ALA A 154 10.94 41.08 -22.89
N GLY A 155 10.92 40.95 -21.56
CA GLY A 155 10.00 40.04 -20.89
C GLY A 155 10.42 39.67 -19.48
N ALA A 156 10.68 40.67 -18.63
CA ALA A 156 10.74 40.47 -17.19
C ALA A 156 9.37 40.01 -16.67
N SER A 157 9.27 38.76 -16.22
CA SER A 157 8.30 38.37 -15.20
C SER A 157 8.98 37.31 -14.33
N GLY A 158 9.33 37.74 -13.11
CA GLY A 158 10.21 37.00 -12.23
C GLY A 158 9.61 35.72 -11.69
N VAL A 159 10.48 34.77 -11.39
CA VAL A 159 10.39 33.90 -10.21
C VAL A 159 11.83 33.68 -9.72
N ALA A 160 12.08 34.06 -8.47
CA ALA A 160 13.36 33.96 -7.79
C ALA A 160 13.82 32.49 -7.62
N PRO A 161 15.12 32.21 -7.47
CA PRO A 161 15.63 30.85 -7.27
C PRO A 161 15.26 30.33 -5.87
N PRO A 162 14.94 29.03 -5.71
CA PRO A 162 14.78 28.46 -4.37
C PRO A 162 16.16 28.35 -3.72
N ARG A 163 16.39 29.18 -2.70
CA ARG A 163 17.47 28.97 -1.73
C ARG A 163 17.22 27.64 -1.02
N ALA A 164 18.23 26.76 -1.07
CA ALA A 164 18.39 25.71 -0.08
C ALA A 164 18.57 26.38 1.29
N GLN A 165 17.57 26.21 2.16
CA GLN A 165 17.71 26.42 3.60
C GLN A 165 17.08 25.23 4.31
N ASP A 166 17.82 24.79 5.31
CA ASP A 166 17.61 23.69 6.22
C ASP A 166 16.15 23.49 6.67
N ALA A 167 15.67 22.25 6.52
CA ALA A 167 14.52 21.75 7.26
C ALA A 167 14.99 21.33 8.67
N ALA A 168 15.09 22.30 9.57
CA ALA A 168 15.09 22.08 11.00
C ALA A 168 13.99 22.95 11.63
N ALA A 169 13.21 22.32 12.53
CA ALA A 169 12.12 22.89 13.34
C ALA A 169 10.71 22.94 12.72
N ALA A 170 9.93 21.88 12.97
CA ALA A 170 8.50 21.96 13.25
C ALA A 170 8.06 20.73 14.08
N THR A 171 8.41 20.75 15.37
CA THR A 171 7.73 19.93 16.38
C THR A 171 6.36 20.57 16.62
N GLY A 172 5.30 19.92 16.12
CA GLY A 172 3.93 20.26 16.51
C GLY A 172 3.66 19.87 17.97
N PRO A 173 2.77 20.58 18.68
CA PRO A 173 2.54 20.40 20.10
C PRO A 173 1.85 19.04 20.36
N GLY A 174 2.45 18.24 21.24
CA GLY A 174 1.87 17.00 21.71
C GLY A 174 0.59 17.21 22.51
N PRO A 175 -0.27 16.18 22.62
CA PRO A 175 -1.48 16.24 23.44
C PRO A 175 -1.10 16.41 24.92
N SER A 176 -1.78 17.34 25.58
CA SER A 176 -1.64 17.66 26.99
C SER A 176 -1.78 16.41 27.88
N ALA A 177 -0.75 16.13 28.67
CA ALA A 177 -0.81 15.14 29.73
C ALA A 177 -1.75 15.63 30.87
N PRO A 178 -2.52 14.73 31.51
CA PRO A 178 -3.36 15.08 32.65
C PRO A 178 -2.51 15.36 33.90
N THR A 179 -2.89 16.41 34.62
CA THR A 179 -2.34 16.83 35.92
C THR A 179 -2.45 15.71 36.96
N PRO A 180 -1.41 15.40 37.77
CA PRO A 180 -1.55 14.47 38.87
C PRO A 180 -2.33 15.12 40.02
N THR A 181 -3.48 14.55 40.36
CA THR A 181 -4.20 14.76 41.61
C THR A 181 -3.29 14.45 42.81
N PRO A 182 -3.27 15.28 43.87
CA PRO A 182 -2.53 14.97 45.09
C PRO A 182 -3.25 13.88 45.89
N THR A 183 -2.53 12.78 46.16
CA THR A 183 -2.90 11.74 47.11
C THR A 183 -3.02 12.32 48.52
N PRO A 184 -4.14 12.12 49.26
CA PRO A 184 -4.19 12.49 50.67
C PRO A 184 -3.39 11.48 51.52
N ALA A 185 -2.61 12.02 52.47
CA ALA A 185 -1.84 11.27 53.45
C ALA A 185 -2.74 10.40 54.36
N PRO A 186 -2.26 9.25 54.87
CA PRO A 186 -2.99 8.49 55.86
C PRO A 186 -2.96 9.22 57.22
N SER A 187 -4.13 9.57 57.74
CA SER A 187 -4.29 10.00 59.12
C SER A 187 -4.05 8.80 60.05
N SER A 188 -2.87 8.76 60.65
CA SER A 188 -2.62 8.04 61.89
C SER A 188 -3.32 8.77 63.03
N GLY A 189 -4.20 8.10 63.77
CA GLY A 189 -4.66 8.60 65.06
C GLY A 189 -5.93 7.97 65.62
N ALA A 190 -5.72 7.08 66.59
CA ALA A 190 -6.56 6.69 67.74
C ALA A 190 -7.87 5.92 67.49
#